data_AF-A0A2D4YF31-F1
#
_entry.id   AF-A0A2D4YF31-F1
#
_cell.length_a   1.000
_cell.length_b   1.000
_cell.length_c   1.000
_cell.angle_alpha   90.00
_cell.angle_beta   90.00
_cell.angle_gamma   90.00
#
_symmetry.space_group_name_H-M   'P 1'
#
loop_
_entity.id
_entity.type
_entity.pdbx_description
1 polymer ?
#
loop_
_entity_poly.entity_id
_entity_poly.type
_entity_poly.pdbx_seq_one_letter_code
_entity_poly.pdbx_strand_id
1 'polypeptide(L)'
;MTGVGNAALGNLAADGLKALLTKGKNKPATKGDIDLLLEKLEGRYHYIKNLPPNGFGEFPYYDLVEGKIVYFKLHNTAFNG
;
A
#
# COMPACT_ATOMS: atom_id res chain seq x y z
N MET A 1 7.08 -15.20 46.12
CA MET A 1 6.76 -15.08 44.68
C MET A 1 7.65 -13.98 44.11
N THR A 2 8.87 -14.31 43.68
CA THR A 2 9.90 -13.29 43.33
C THR A 2 10.53 -13.52 41.95
N GLY A 3 10.18 -14.61 41.27
CA GLY A 3 10.71 -14.95 39.94
C GLY A 3 9.94 -14.34 38.76
N VAL A 4 8.62 -14.13 38.90
CA VAL A 4 7.77 -13.67 37.78
C VAL A 4 7.89 -12.17 37.55
N GLY A 5 8.06 -11.37 38.61
CA GLY A 5 8.16 -9.90 38.52
C GLY A 5 9.41 -9.40 37.81
N ASN A 6 10.58 -9.99 38.11
CA ASN A 6 11.84 -9.63 37.47
C ASN A 6 11.91 -10.09 36.00
N ALA A 7 11.31 -11.24 35.68
CA ALA A 7 11.21 -11.71 34.30
C ALA A 7 10.30 -10.82 33.45
N ALA A 8 9.15 -10.38 34.00
CA ALA A 8 8.24 -9.48 33.30
C ALA A 8 8.87 -8.10 33.03
N LEU A 9 9.55 -7.52 34.03
CA LEU A 9 10.27 -6.25 33.85
C LEU A 9 11.43 -6.37 32.85
N GLY A 10 12.21 -7.46 32.93
CA GLY A 10 13.33 -7.72 32.02
C GLY A 10 12.89 -7.90 30.56
N ASN A 11 11.79 -8.62 30.33
CA ASN A 11 11.24 -8.81 28.99
C ASN A 11 10.72 -7.49 28.40
N LEU A 12 10.00 -6.69 29.19
CA LEU A 12 9.50 -5.38 28.73
C LEU A 12 10.65 -4.44 28.33
N ALA A 13 11.73 -4.41 29.11
CA ALA A 13 12.91 -3.60 28.81
C ALA A 13 13.64 -4.10 27.55
N ALA A 14 13.79 -5.41 27.39
CA ALA A 14 14.43 -6.00 26.22
C ALA A 14 13.64 -5.76 24.93
N ASP A 15 12.31 -5.86 24.98
CA ASP A 15 11.44 -5.62 23.82
C ASP A 15 11.38 -4.14 23.42
N GLY A 16 11.36 -3.23 24.41
CA GLY A 16 11.47 -1.79 24.16
C GLY A 16 12.78 -1.40 23.47
N LEU A 17 13.91 -1.98 23.91
CA LEU A 17 15.21 -1.74 23.29
C LEU A 17 15.29 -2.31 21.87
N LYS A 18 14.75 -3.52 21.64
CA LYS A 18 14.62 -4.10 20.29
C LYS A 18 13.80 -3.21 19.37
N ALA A 19 12.67 -2.66 19.85
CA ALA A 19 11.81 -1.80 19.04
C ALA A 19 12.50 -0.50 18.61
N LEU A 20 13.36 0.08 19.47
CA LEU A 20 14.15 1.28 19.18
C LEU A 20 15.31 1.00 18.21
N LEU A 21 15.96 -0.15 18.32
CA LEU A 21 17.12 -0.53 17.49
C LEU A 21 16.74 -1.19 16.15
N THR A 22 15.49 -1.65 16.00
CA THR A 22 15.02 -2.26 14.75
C THR A 22 14.85 -1.19 13.68
N LYS A 23 15.71 -1.24 12.65
CA LYS A 23 15.62 -0.37 11.46
C LYS A 23 14.23 -0.50 10.82
N GLY A 24 13.65 0.60 10.33
CA GLY A 24 12.28 0.66 9.82
C GLY A 24 11.92 -0.43 8.80
N LYS A 25 12.85 -0.80 7.90
CA LYS A 25 12.67 -1.89 6.92
C LYS A 25 12.62 -3.31 7.52
N ASN A 26 13.12 -3.50 8.73
CA ASN A 26 13.10 -4.76 9.46
C ASN A 26 11.97 -4.77 10.51
N LYS A 27 11.18 -3.69 10.62
CA LYS A 27 9.99 -3.69 11.47
C LYS A 27 8.90 -4.51 10.79
N PRO A 28 8.19 -5.38 11.52
CA PRO A 28 7.02 -6.04 10.97
C PRO A 28 6.00 -4.99 10.51
N ALA A 29 5.39 -5.19 9.35
CA ALA A 29 4.30 -4.34 8.88
C ALA A 29 3.14 -4.40 9.87
N THR A 30 2.59 -3.25 10.21
CA THR A 30 1.39 -3.16 11.04
C THR A 30 0.15 -3.35 10.18
N LYS A 31 -0.98 -3.65 10.82
CA LYS A 31 -2.28 -3.68 10.12
C LYS A 31 -2.57 -2.36 9.41
N GLY A 32 -2.24 -1.23 10.03
CA GLY A 32 -2.41 0.10 9.42
C GLY A 32 -1.54 0.33 8.19
N ASP A 33 -0.34 -0.26 8.14
CA ASP A 33 0.50 -0.21 6.93
C ASP A 33 -0.16 -0.99 5.77
N ILE A 34 -0.81 -2.12 6.08
CA ILE A 34 -1.54 -2.93 5.09
C ILE A 34 -2.77 -2.17 4.61
N ASP A 35 -3.55 -1.59 5.51
CA ASP A 35 -4.74 -0.80 5.18
C ASP A 35 -4.36 0.39 4.27
N LEU A 36 -3.26 1.10 4.57
CA LEU A 36 -2.74 2.19 3.74
C LEU A 36 -2.26 1.72 2.36
N LEU A 37 -1.67 0.53 2.27
CA LEU A 37 -1.29 -0.06 0.99
C LEU A 37 -2.51 -0.42 0.16
N LEU A 38 -3.55 -0.99 0.79
CA LEU A 38 -4.81 -1.30 0.15
C LEU A 38 -5.51 -0.04 -0.34
N GLU A 39 -5.54 1.02 0.47
CA GLU A 39 -6.09 2.33 0.11
C GLU A 39 -5.38 2.91 -1.12
N LYS A 40 -4.04 2.81 -1.18
CA LYS A 40 -3.26 3.28 -2.34
C LYS A 40 -3.42 2.41 -3.58
N LEU A 41 -3.83 1.16 -3.40
CA LEU A 41 -4.19 0.24 -4.48
C LEU A 41 -5.69 0.28 -4.77
N GLU A 42 -6.45 1.22 -4.18
CA GLU A 42 -7.86 1.37 -4.49
C GLU A 42 -8.04 1.73 -5.96
N GLY A 43 -8.77 0.88 -6.66
CA GLY A 43 -9.07 1.01 -8.08
C GLY A 43 -8.55 -0.17 -8.88
N ARG A 44 -9.43 -0.78 -9.67
CA ARG A 44 -9.06 -1.90 -10.55
C ARG A 44 -8.07 -1.50 -11.66
N TYR A 45 -8.09 -0.22 -12.07
CA TYR A 45 -7.44 0.27 -13.27
C TYR A 45 -6.39 1.33 -12.94
N HIS A 46 -5.14 1.06 -13.28
CA HIS A 46 -4.01 1.96 -13.01
C HIS A 46 -3.44 2.56 -14.30
N TYR A 47 -3.37 3.88 -14.39
CA TYR A 47 -2.89 4.57 -15.58
C TYR A 47 -1.42 4.26 -15.89
N ILE A 48 -1.13 3.87 -17.13
CA ILE A 48 0.22 3.53 -17.59
C ILE A 48 0.85 4.78 -18.26
N LYS A 49 1.70 5.49 -17.52
CA LYS A 49 2.26 6.79 -17.95
C LYS A 49 3.28 6.71 -19.09
N ASN A 50 3.85 5.54 -19.34
CA ASN A 50 4.90 5.32 -20.34
C ASN A 50 4.38 4.68 -21.64
N LEU A 51 3.06 4.57 -21.81
CA LEU A 51 2.44 4.12 -23.07
C LEU A 51 1.60 5.25 -23.67
N PRO A 52 1.70 5.48 -25.00
CA PRO A 52 0.87 6.47 -25.67
C PRO A 52 -0.59 5.99 -25.77
N PRO A 53 -1.53 6.91 -26.04
CA PRO A 53 -2.88 6.54 -26.42
C PRO A 53 -2.92 5.64 -27.66
N ASN A 54 -3.95 4.81 -27.78
CA ASN A 54 -4.15 3.99 -28.98
C ASN A 54 -4.62 4.83 -30.18
N GLY A 55 -4.81 4.20 -31.35
CA GLY A 55 -5.28 4.86 -32.57
C GLY A 55 -6.67 5.51 -32.47
N PHE A 56 -7.42 5.26 -31.40
CA PHE A 56 -8.72 5.86 -31.11
C PHE A 56 -8.65 6.99 -30.06
N GLY A 57 -7.45 7.35 -29.60
CA GLY A 57 -7.23 8.39 -28.58
C GLY A 57 -7.56 7.94 -27.15
N GLU A 58 -7.62 6.63 -26.90
CA GLU A 58 -7.92 6.06 -25.58
C GLU A 58 -6.62 5.85 -24.80
N PHE A 59 -6.67 6.05 -23.48
CA PHE A 59 -5.50 5.98 -22.61
C PHE A 59 -5.31 4.57 -22.03
N PRO A 60 -4.06 4.09 -21.91
CA PRO A 60 -3.77 2.76 -21.39
C PRO A 60 -3.84 2.70 -19.85
N TYR A 61 -4.55 1.68 -19.34
CA TYR A 61 -4.61 1.33 -17.92
C TYR A 61 -4.27 -0.15 -17.74
N TYR A 62 -3.58 -0.48 -16.64
CA TYR A 62 -3.37 -1.86 -16.22
C TYR A 62 -4.53 -2.31 -15.33
N ASP A 63 -5.18 -3.40 -15.72
CA ASP A 63 -6.24 -4.05 -14.94
C ASP A 63 -5.61 -5.02 -13.93
N LEU A 64 -5.72 -4.71 -12.63
CA LEU A 64 -5.16 -5.55 -11.57
C LEU A 64 -5.93 -6.87 -11.34
N VAL A 65 -7.17 -6.98 -11.82
CA VAL A 65 -7.98 -8.20 -11.67
C VAL A 65 -7.70 -9.16 -12.84
N GLU A 66 -7.66 -8.63 -14.06
CA GLU A 66 -7.47 -9.46 -15.27
C GLU A 66 -6.01 -9.53 -15.75
N GLY A 67 -5.10 -8.75 -15.15
CA GLY A 67 -3.67 -8.77 -15.44
C GLY A 67 -3.29 -8.27 -16.84
N LYS A 68 -4.17 -7.47 -17.48
CA LYS A 68 -4.04 -7.05 -18.88
C LYS A 68 -4.11 -5.54 -19.04
N ILE A 69 -3.60 -5.05 -20.17
CA ILE A 69 -3.73 -3.64 -20.55
C ILE A 69 -5.10 -3.44 -21.20
N VAL A 70 -5.85 -2.47 -20.68
CA VAL A 70 -7.14 -2.01 -21.23
C VAL A 70 -7.05 -0.54 -21.58
N TYR A 71 -7.91 -0.07 -22.48
CA TYR A 71 -7.92 1.31 -22.96
C TYR A 71 -9.26 1.97 -22.65
N PHE A 72 -9.21 3.18 -22.08
CA PHE A 72 -10.41 3.96 -21.74
C PHE A 72 -10.34 5.37 -22.32
N LYS A 73 -11.49 5.90 -22.74
CA LYS A 73 -11.64 7.33 -23.02
C LYS A 73 -11.72 8.09 -21.69
N LEU A 74 -11.03 9.22 -21.61
CA LEU A 74 -11.28 10.20 -20.56
C LEU A 74 -12.74 10.68 -20.72
N HIS A 75 -13.62 10.26 -19.82
CA HIS A 75 -14.97 10.82 -19.76
C HIS A 75 -14.87 12.18 -19.08
N ASN A 76 -14.89 13.26 -19.86
CA ASN A 76 -14.93 14.61 -19.32
C ASN A 76 -16.36 14.94 -18.86
N THR A 77 -16.65 14.77 -17.57
CA THR A 77 -17.94 15.17 -16.97
C THR A 77 -18.02 16.66 -16.62
N ALA A 78 -17.05 17.49 -17.04
CA ALA A 78 -16.96 18.90 -16.65
C ALA A 78 -17.61 19.89 -17.62
N PHE A 79 -18.66 19.51 -18.35
CA PHE A 79 -19.53 20.45 -19.07
C PHE A 79 -21.01 20.05 -18.93
N ASN A 80 -21.60 20.44 -17.81
CA ASN A 80 -23.03 20.70 -17.67
C ASN A 80 -23.18 21.89 -16.72
N GLY A 81 -23.40 23.07 -17.29
CA GLY A 81 -23.52 24.37 -16.60
C GLY A 81 -23.07 25.50 -17.51
#